data_AF-A0A969A6J4-F1
#
_entry.id   AF-A0A969A6J4-F1
#
_cell.length_a   1.000
_cell.length_b   1.000
_cell.length_c   1.000
_cell.angle_alpha   90.00
_cell.angle_beta   90.00
_cell.angle_gamma   90.00
#
_symmetry.space_group_name_H-M   'P 1'
#
loop_
_entity.id
_entity.type
_entity.pdbx_description
1 polymer ?
#
loop_
_entity_poly.entity_id
_entity_poly.type
_entity_poly.pdbx_seq_one_letter_code
_entity_poly.pdbx_strand_id
1 'polypeptide(L)' 'MVPQTLSRGMNGTDVERLQTDLSARGYELAVNGNFDESTENAVKTFQEDNGLTVDGVVGAETGRKLSVIS' A
#
# COMPACT_ATOMS: atom_id res chain seq x y z
N MET A 1 18.71 8.32 -1.96
CA MET A 1 17.30 8.35 -2.40
C MET A 1 16.44 8.33 -1.15
N VAL A 2 15.50 9.27 -1.01
CA VAL A 2 14.53 9.20 0.08
C VAL A 2 13.58 8.05 -0.25
N PRO A 3 13.36 7.05 0.61
CA PRO A 3 12.41 6.00 0.34
C PRO A 3 11.05 6.65 0.05
N GLN A 4 10.47 6.31 -1.09
CA GLN A 4 9.18 6.83 -1.51
C GLN A 4 8.11 6.11 -0.70
N THR A 5 7.72 6.72 0.42
CA THR A 5 6.63 6.29 1.28
C THR A 5 5.30 6.71 0.65
N LEU A 6 4.36 5.76 0.48
CA LEU A 6 2.97 6.08 0.13
C LEU A 6 2.12 6.13 1.39
N SER A 7 1.35 7.20 1.56
CA SER A 7 0.47 7.42 2.72
C SER A 7 -0.83 8.10 2.32
N ARG A 8 -1.80 8.14 3.23
CA ARG A 8 -3.11 8.78 3.01
C ARG A 8 -2.97 10.19 2.43
N GLY A 9 -3.76 10.46 1.39
CA GLY A 9 -3.76 11.73 0.66
C GLY A 9 -2.77 11.80 -0.50
N MET A 10 -1.94 10.77 -0.70
CA MET A 10 -1.12 10.65 -1.92
C MET A 10 -1.94 10.05 -3.05
N ASN A 11 -1.58 10.38 -4.27
CA ASN A 11 -2.25 9.89 -5.47
C ASN A 11 -1.27 9.77 -6.63
N GLY A 12 -1.54 8.85 -7.54
CA GLY A 12 -0.73 8.58 -8.72
C GLY A 12 -0.57 7.08 -9.02
N THR A 13 0.25 6.80 -10.03
CA THR A 13 0.47 5.45 -10.56
C THR A 13 1.09 4.49 -9.53
N ASP A 14 1.85 4.99 -8.56
CA ASP A 14 2.41 4.15 -7.49
C ASP A 14 1.32 3.67 -6.52
N VAL A 15 0.30 4.50 -6.28
CA VAL A 15 -0.89 4.11 -5.50
C VAL A 15 -1.75 3.12 -6.29
N GLU A 16 -1.91 3.32 -7.61
CA GLU A 16 -2.63 2.34 -8.45
C GLU A 16 -1.95 0.97 -8.43
N ARG A 17 -0.61 0.93 -8.51
CA ARG A 17 0.15 -0.32 -8.39
C ARG A 17 -0.08 -0.97 -7.03
N LEU A 18 0.04 -0.21 -5.95
CA LEU A 18 -0.27 -0.68 -4.59
C LEU A 18 -1.66 -1.30 -4.50
N GLN A 19 -2.69 -0.57 -4.96
CA GLN A 19 -4.07 -1.02 -4.89
C GLN A 19 -4.30 -2.26 -5.75
N THR A 20 -3.69 -2.34 -6.93
CA THR A 20 -3.74 -3.53 -7.79
C THR A 20 -3.14 -4.74 -7.10
N ASP A 21 -1.99 -4.56 -6.44
CA ASP A 21 -1.25 -5.63 -5.78
C ASP A 21 -1.97 -6.15 -4.53
N LEU A 22 -2.60 -5.24 -3.77
CA LEU A 22 -3.49 -5.57 -2.66
C LEU A 22 -4.76 -6.27 -3.16
N SER A 23 -5.39 -5.76 -4.22
CA SER A 23 -6.58 -6.38 -4.81
C SER A 23 -6.29 -7.80 -5.31
N ALA A 24 -5.13 -8.01 -5.94
CA ALA A 24 -4.68 -9.33 -6.39
C ALA A 24 -4.44 -10.32 -5.24
N ARG A 25 -4.18 -9.83 -4.02
CA ARG A 25 -4.05 -10.65 -2.80
C ARG A 25 -5.39 -10.93 -2.11
N GLY A 26 -6.49 -10.36 -2.61
CA GLY A 26 -7.83 -10.57 -2.08
C GLY A 26 -8.31 -9.48 -1.11
N TYR A 27 -7.59 -8.35 -0.99
CA TYR A 27 -8.12 -7.20 -0.26
C TYR A 27 -9.16 -6.47 -1.13
N GLU A 28 -10.34 -6.20 -0.58
CA GLU A 28 -11.39 -5.45 -1.30
C GLU A 28 -11.16 -3.95 -1.20
N LEU A 29 -10.57 -3.38 -2.27
CA LEU A 29 -10.40 -1.93 -2.42
C LEU A 29 -10.51 -1.51 -3.90
N ALA A 30 -10.84 -0.23 -4.12
CA ALA A 30 -10.90 0.33 -5.46
C ALA A 30 -9.51 0.76 -5.94
N VAL A 31 -9.12 0.33 -7.15
CA VAL A 31 -7.92 0.82 -7.83
C VAL A 31 -8.27 2.15 -8.52
N ASN A 32 -8.16 3.24 -7.78
CA ASN A 32 -8.49 4.60 -8.24
C ASN A 32 -7.27 5.54 -8.25
N GLY A 33 -6.10 5.04 -7.84
CA GLY A 33 -4.86 5.80 -7.73
C GLY A 33 -4.86 6.84 -6.62
N ASN A 34 -5.83 6.78 -5.71
CA ASN A 34 -5.94 7.67 -4.56
C ASN A 34 -5.77 6.88 -3.27
N PHE A 35 -4.81 7.28 -2.45
CA PHE A 35 -4.56 6.64 -1.16
C PHE A 35 -5.58 7.19 -0.16
N ASP A 36 -6.77 6.61 -0.22
CA ASP A 36 -7.89 6.89 0.66
C ASP A 36 -7.85 6.01 1.92
N GLU A 37 -8.85 6.17 2.77
CA GLU A 37 -8.99 5.39 4.01
C GLU A 37 -9.17 3.89 3.75
N SER A 38 -9.81 3.51 2.64
CA SER A 38 -9.93 2.11 2.21
C SER A 38 -8.56 1.51 1.88
N THR A 39 -7.74 2.26 1.14
CA THR A 39 -6.36 1.86 0.81
C THR A 39 -5.50 1.78 2.08
N GLU A 40 -5.62 2.76 2.98
CA GLU A 40 -4.92 2.76 4.26
C GLU A 40 -5.27 1.53 5.11
N ASN A 41 -6.56 1.19 5.22
CA ASN A 41 -7.00 0.01 5.95
C ASN A 41 -6.48 -1.29 5.31
N ALA A 42 -6.53 -1.41 3.98
CA ALA A 42 -5.97 -2.57 3.29
C ALA A 42 -4.45 -2.70 3.52
N VAL A 43 -3.71 -1.59 3.54
CA VAL A 43 -2.28 -1.58 3.89
C VAL A 43 -2.07 -2.03 5.33
N LYS A 44 -2.86 -1.53 6.28
CA LYS A 44 -2.77 -1.95 7.70
C LYS A 44 -3.02 -3.44 7.86
N THR A 45 -4.08 -3.98 7.26
CA THR A 45 -4.36 -5.43 7.29
C THR A 45 -3.22 -6.22 6.65
N PHE A 46 -2.70 -5.78 5.50
CA PHE A 46 -1.54 -6.41 4.89
C PHE A 46 -0.31 -6.41 5.81
N GLN A 47 -0.06 -5.29 6.50
CA GLN A 47 1.02 -5.18 7.46
C GLN A 47 0.85 -6.14 8.64
N GLU A 48 -0.37 -6.22 9.19
CA GLU A 48 -0.74 -7.18 10.25
C GLU A 48 -0.50 -8.62 9.82
N ASP A 49 -1.02 -9.01 8.65
CA ASP A 49 -0.91 -10.37 8.10
C ASP A 49 0.56 -10.78 7.83
N ASN A 50 1.42 -9.80 7.58
CA ASN A 50 2.82 -10.01 7.23
C ASN A 50 3.79 -9.77 8.40
N GLY A 51 3.30 -9.48 9.60
CA GLY A 51 4.09 -9.17 10.78
C GLY A 51 4.94 -7.92 10.65
N LEU A 52 4.48 -6.94 9.86
CA LEU A 52 5.12 -5.64 9.69
C LEU A 52 4.59 -4.64 10.75
N THR A 53 5.23 -3.49 10.83
CA THR A 53 4.69 -2.38 11.64
C THR A 53 3.40 -1.88 10.99
N VAL A 54 2.33 -1.78 11.78
CA VAL A 54 0.98 -1.43 11.30
C VAL A 54 0.79 0.08 11.42
N ASP A 55 1.45 0.82 10.56
CA ASP A 55 1.38 2.28 10.50
C ASP A 55 0.50 2.79 9.35
N GLY A 56 0.04 1.90 8.45
CA GLY A 56 -0.75 2.27 7.29
C GLY A 56 0.03 3.01 6.21
N VAL A 57 1.36 2.99 6.29
CA VAL A 57 2.26 3.65 5.35
C VAL A 57 3.05 2.59 4.58
N VAL A 58 3.08 2.73 3.26
CA VAL A 58 3.86 1.84 2.41
C VAL A 58 5.29 2.38 2.33
N GLY A 59 6.09 2.04 3.33
CA GLY A 59 7.54 2.26 3.35
C GLY A 59 8.32 1.22 2.54
N ALA A 60 9.64 1.22 2.64
CA ALA A 60 10.50 0.30 1.90
C ALA A 60 10.24 -1.18 2.23
N GLU A 61 9.90 -1.51 3.48
CA GLU A 61 9.59 -2.90 3.88
C GLU A 61 8.26 -3.38 3.31
N THR A 62 7.20 -2.57 3.49
CA THR A 62 5.88 -2.82 2.92
C THR A 62 5.95 -2.91 1.39
N GLY A 63 6.64 -1.95 0.76
CA GLY A 63 6.81 -1.87 -0.68
C GLY A 63 7.61 -3.04 -1.27
N ARG A 64 8.64 -3.54 -0.56
CA ARG A 64 9.37 -4.76 -0.95
C ARG A 64 8.48 -5.99 -0.89
N LYS A 65 7.63 -6.11 0.13
CA LYS A 65 6.74 -7.27 0.30
C LYS A 65 5.57 -7.28 -0.67
N LEU A 66 5.16 -6.09 -1.10
CA LEU A 66 4.22 -5.87 -2.21
C LEU A 66 4.93 -5.83 -3.57
N SER A 67 6.27 -5.93 -3.65
CA SER A 67 7.01 -5.80 -4.91
C SER A 67 6.68 -4.54 -5.74
N VAL A 68 6.13 -3.49 -5.10
CA VAL A 68 5.68 -2.25 -5.75
C VAL A 68 6.77 -1.17 -5.77
N ILE A 69 7.88 -1.38 -5.06
CA ILE A 69 9.06 -0.51 -5.06
C ILE A 69 10.29 -1.38 -5.35
N SER A 70 10.98 -1.12 -6.46
CA SER A 70 12.28 -1.73 -6.83
C SER A 70 13.41 -0.71 -6.71
#